data_AF-A0A1V4JPT6-F1
#
_entry.id   AF-A0A1V4JPT6-F1
#
_cell.length_a   1.000
_cell.length_b   1.000
_cell.length_c   1.000
_cell.angle_alpha   90.00
_cell.angle_beta   90.00
_cell.angle_gamma   90.00
#
_symmetry.space_group_name_H-M   'P 1'
#
loop_
_entity.id
_entity.type
_entity.pdbx_description
1 polymer ?
#
loop_
_entity_poly.entity_id
_entity_poly.type
_entity_poly.pdbx_seq_one_letter_code
_entity_poly.pdbx_strand_id
1 'polypeptide(L)'
;MNEHWMPIYNLCQPCAVRYDFIGSYERLNADANYVLERVRSPPFVRFPARQPWYHPVTAETLHYYLCNTQRRLIKELLLKYILDFSLFAYPLPNITSEFCRQ
;
A
#
# COMPACT_ATOMS: atom_id res chain seq x y z
N MET A 1 -17.57 4.27 -8.39
CA MET A 1 -16.18 4.08 -7.96
C MET A 1 -15.77 2.70 -8.41
N ASN A 2 -14.64 2.56 -9.10
CA ASN A 2 -14.16 1.24 -9.53
C ASN A 2 -13.35 0.59 -8.41
N GLU A 3 -13.01 -0.68 -8.62
CA GLU A 3 -12.18 -1.51 -7.74
C GLU A 3 -10.83 -0.86 -7.42
N HIS A 4 -10.29 -0.05 -8.33
CA HIS A 4 -9.00 0.62 -8.14
C HIS A 4 -8.99 1.64 -6.98
N TRP A 5 -10.12 2.29 -6.70
CA TRP A 5 -10.24 3.32 -5.66
C TRP A 5 -11.10 2.89 -4.46
N MET A 6 -11.45 1.60 -4.40
CA MET A 6 -12.22 1.05 -3.29
C MET A 6 -11.28 0.70 -2.12
N PRO A 7 -11.63 1.04 -0.87
CA PRO A 7 -10.83 0.63 0.29
C PRO A 7 -10.63 -0.88 0.34
N ILE A 8 -9.46 -1.32 0.76
CA ILE A 8 -9.10 -2.74 0.84
C ILE A 8 -9.99 -3.46 1.85
N TYR A 9 -10.37 -2.81 2.94
CA TYR A 9 -11.36 -3.31 3.89
C TYR A 9 -12.65 -3.77 3.20
N ASN A 10 -13.13 -3.01 2.20
CA ASN A 10 -14.34 -3.37 1.45
C ASN A 10 -14.09 -4.48 0.42
N LEU A 11 -12.93 -4.49 -0.24
CA LEU A 11 -12.62 -5.49 -1.28
C LEU A 11 -12.29 -6.85 -0.67
N CYS A 12 -11.54 -6.88 0.42
CA CYS A 12 -11.04 -8.10 1.04
C CYS A 12 -12.01 -8.67 2.08
N GLN A 13 -12.90 -7.87 2.67
CA GLN A 13 -13.83 -8.34 3.71
C GLN A 13 -13.08 -9.12 4.82
N PRO A 14 -12.11 -8.49 5.52
CA PRO A 14 -11.17 -9.19 6.40
C PRO A 14 -11.83 -9.96 7.57
N CYS A 15 -13.08 -9.63 7.90
CA CYS A 15 -13.86 -10.35 8.91
C CYS A 15 -14.56 -11.61 8.36
N ALA A 16 -14.74 -11.72 7.05
CA ALA A 16 -15.45 -12.83 6.40
C ALA A 16 -14.50 -13.90 5.84
N VAL A 17 -13.25 -13.55 5.56
CA VAL A 17 -12.25 -14.45 4.98
C VAL A 17 -11.11 -14.67 5.95
N ARG A 18 -10.71 -15.93 6.16
CA ARG A 18 -9.55 -16.30 6.96
C ARG A 18 -8.32 -16.35 6.07
N TYR A 19 -7.45 -15.35 6.19
CA TYR A 19 -6.23 -15.25 5.40
C TYR A 19 -5.09 -16.03 6.05
N ASP A 20 -4.42 -16.89 5.27
CA ASP A 20 -3.20 -17.59 5.69
C ASP A 20 -1.95 -16.71 5.56
N PHE A 21 -2.04 -15.62 4.79
CA PHE A 21 -0.95 -14.70 4.52
C PHE A 21 -1.47 -13.30 4.19
N ILE A 22 -0.82 -12.28 4.74
CA ILE A 22 -1.05 -10.87 4.43
C ILE A 22 0.32 -10.24 4.13
N GLY A 23 0.49 -9.75 2.90
CA GLY A 23 1.73 -9.12 2.44
C GLY A 23 1.61 -7.60 2.32
N SER A 24 2.72 -6.93 2.01
CA SER A 24 2.77 -5.49 1.77
C SER A 24 3.55 -5.14 0.50
N TYR A 25 3.29 -3.97 -0.08
CA TYR A 25 3.97 -3.53 -1.29
C TYR A 25 5.48 -3.30 -1.07
N GLU A 26 5.87 -2.86 0.12
CA GLU A 26 7.26 -2.60 0.50
C GLU A 26 8.09 -3.89 0.54
N ARG A 27 7.44 -5.03 0.82
CA ARG A 27 8.08 -6.35 0.89
C ARG A 27 7.66 -7.27 -0.25
N LEU A 28 7.03 -6.74 -1.30
CA LEU A 28 6.35 -7.50 -2.35
C LEU A 28 7.18 -8.67 -2.93
N ASN A 29 8.47 -8.45 -3.19
CA ASN A 29 9.34 -9.51 -3.72
C ASN A 29 9.57 -10.64 -2.70
N ALA A 30 9.88 -10.28 -1.45
CA ALA A 30 10.09 -11.25 -0.37
C ALA A 30 8.80 -12.01 -0.04
N ASP A 31 7.69 -11.28 0.06
CA ASP A 31 6.35 -11.82 0.33
C ASP A 31 5.90 -12.79 -0.78
N ALA A 32 6.12 -12.43 -2.05
CA ALA A 32 5.82 -13.32 -3.15
C ALA A 32 6.67 -14.60 -3.13
N ASN A 33 7.98 -14.49 -2.86
CA ASN A 33 8.84 -15.66 -2.75
C ASN A 33 8.43 -16.57 -1.59
N TYR A 34 8.06 -16.00 -0.44
CA TYR A 34 7.53 -16.74 0.70
C TYR A 34 6.27 -17.53 0.31
N VAL A 35 5.30 -16.89 -0.36
CA VAL A 35 4.08 -17.55 -0.80
C VAL A 35 4.39 -18.68 -1.80
N LEU A 36 5.25 -18.44 -2.79
CA LEU A 36 5.65 -19.44 -3.79
C LEU A 36 6.27 -20.69 -3.14
N GLU A 37 7.12 -20.49 -2.12
CA GLU A 37 7.71 -21.59 -1.34
C GLU A 37 6.63 -22.34 -0.55
N ARG A 38 5.75 -21.61 0.15
CA ARG A 38 4.68 -22.19 0.97
C ARG A 38 3.71 -23.06 0.18
N VAL A 39 3.40 -22.67 -1.06
CA VAL A 39 2.52 -23.46 -1.96
C VAL A 39 3.27 -24.53 -2.75
N ARG A 40 4.58 -24.72 -2.49
CA ARG A 40 5.45 -25.69 -3.17
C ARG A 40 5.45 -25.51 -4.69
N SER A 41 5.50 -24.24 -5.13
CA SER A 41 5.57 -23.91 -6.54
C SER A 41 6.81 -24.53 -7.19
N PRO A 42 6.75 -24.96 -8.47
CA PRO A 42 7.91 -25.45 -9.19
C PRO A 42 9.07 -24.44 -9.18
N PRO A 43 10.33 -24.89 -9.18
CA PRO A 43 11.51 -24.04 -8.99
C PRO A 43 11.76 -23.03 -10.11
N PHE A 44 11.13 -23.21 -11.28
CA PHE A 44 11.20 -22.29 -12.41
C PHE A 44 10.19 -21.14 -12.33
N VAL A 45 9.18 -21.23 -11.46
CA VAL A 45 8.23 -20.14 -11.22
C VAL A 45 8.88 -19.16 -10.25
N ARG A 46 9.04 -17.92 -10.69
CA ARG A 46 9.69 -16.85 -9.90
C ARG A 46 8.85 -15.59 -9.97
N PHE A 47 8.89 -14.81 -8.90
CA PHE A 47 8.34 -13.46 -8.93
C PHE A 47 9.09 -12.63 -9.99
N PRO A 48 8.38 -11.92 -10.88
CA PRO A 48 9.02 -11.20 -11.96
C PRO A 48 9.94 -10.09 -11.45
N ALA A 49 11.05 -9.88 -12.15
CA ALA A 49 11.90 -8.73 -11.91
C ALA A 49 11.16 -7.44 -12.26
N ARG A 50 11.41 -6.37 -11.49
CA ARG A 50 10.89 -5.04 -11.78
C ARG A 50 11.43 -4.57 -13.14
N GLN A 51 10.55 -4.03 -13.96
CA GLN A 51 10.92 -3.48 -15.26
C GLN A 51 11.75 -2.19 -15.10
N PRO A 52 12.77 -1.94 -15.95
CA PRO A 52 13.66 -0.78 -15.82
C PRO A 52 12.95 0.58 -15.84
N TRP A 53 11.86 0.69 -16.60
CA TRP A 53 11.08 1.93 -16.77
C TRP A 53 10.12 2.22 -15.62
N TYR A 54 9.92 1.29 -14.69
CA TYR A 54 9.01 1.49 -13.57
C TYR A 54 9.74 2.16 -12.40
N HIS A 55 9.41 3.41 -12.08
CA HIS A 55 10.01 4.12 -10.94
C HIS A 55 9.17 3.89 -9.67
N PRO A 56 9.77 3.37 -8.58
CA PRO A 56 9.04 3.19 -7.32
C PRO A 56 8.67 4.55 -6.72
N VAL A 57 7.58 4.55 -5.95
CA VAL A 57 7.26 5.68 -5.08
C VAL A 57 8.36 5.80 -4.03
N THR A 58 8.94 7.00 -3.90
CA THR A 58 9.95 7.31 -2.88
C THR A 58 9.35 8.18 -1.77
N ALA A 59 10.09 8.36 -0.68
CA ALA A 59 9.68 9.26 0.40
C ALA A 59 9.54 10.71 -0.11
N GLU A 60 10.38 11.13 -1.03
CA GLU A 60 10.36 12.47 -1.65
C GLU A 60 9.12 12.65 -2.53
N THR A 61 8.78 11.64 -3.34
CA THR A 61 7.56 11.65 -4.16
C THR A 61 6.32 11.72 -3.26
N LEU A 62 6.28 10.93 -2.19
CA LEU A 62 5.19 10.94 -1.22
C LEU A 62 5.07 12.32 -0.55
N HIS A 63 6.19 12.88 -0.09
CA HIS A 63 6.25 14.21 0.52
C HIS A 63 5.73 15.29 -0.44
N TYR A 64 6.20 15.29 -1.69
CA TYR A 64 5.76 16.22 -2.72
C TYR A 64 4.25 16.20 -2.91
N TYR A 65 3.64 15.04 -3.08
CA TYR A 65 2.19 14.96 -3.30
C TYR A 65 1.38 15.31 -2.05
N LEU A 66 1.81 14.88 -0.86
CA LEU A 66 1.13 15.22 0.40
C LEU A 66 1.16 16.72 0.68
N CYS A 67 2.28 17.38 0.39
CA CYS A 67 2.49 18.80 0.70
C CYS A 67 1.94 19.75 -0.37
N ASN A 68 1.85 19.31 -1.64
CA ASN A 68 1.26 20.11 -2.71
C ASN A 68 -0.26 19.89 -2.90
N THR A 69 -0.85 18.92 -2.19
CA THR A 69 -2.30 18.69 -2.23
C THR A 69 -3.00 19.51 -1.15
N GLN A 70 -4.20 20.00 -1.45
CA GLN A 70 -5.01 20.73 -0.46
C GLN A 70 -5.26 19.87 0.78
N ARG A 71 -4.92 20.39 1.96
CA ARG A 71 -5.06 19.65 3.24
C ARG A 71 -6.48 19.15 3.48
N ARG A 72 -7.50 19.90 3.05
CA ARG A 72 -8.90 19.49 3.16
C ARG A 72 -9.15 18.19 2.39
N LEU A 73 -8.67 18.10 1.15
CA LEU A 73 -8.80 16.92 0.31
C LEU A 73 -8.08 15.71 0.93
N ILE A 74 -6.87 15.90 1.47
CA ILE A 74 -6.16 14.82 2.17
C ILE A 74 -6.96 14.33 3.39
N LYS A 75 -7.55 15.23 4.17
CA LYS A 75 -8.40 14.83 5.32
C LYS A 75 -9.62 14.03 4.88
N GLU A 76 -10.31 14.45 3.82
CA GLU A 76 -11.45 13.73 3.25
C GLU A 76 -11.02 12.35 2.71
N LEU A 77 -9.83 12.25 2.10
CA LEU A 77 -9.25 11.00 1.62
C LEU A 77 -8.88 10.06 2.78
N LEU A 78 -8.29 10.60 3.85
CA LEU A 78 -7.93 9.80 5.03
C LEU A 78 -9.16 9.18 5.70
N LEU A 79 -10.27 9.93 5.80
CA LEU A 79 -11.53 9.38 6.33
C LEU A 79 -12.03 8.18 5.51
N LYS A 80 -11.83 8.21 4.19
CA LYS A 80 -12.22 7.11 3.29
C LYS A 80 -11.40 5.83 3.52
N TYR A 81 -10.11 5.96 3.82
CA TYR A 81 -9.18 4.82 3.93
C TYR A 81 -8.75 4.52 5.37
N ILE A 82 -9.36 5.16 6.39
CA ILE A 82 -8.90 5.08 7.78
C ILE A 82 -8.84 3.63 8.32
N LEU A 83 -9.78 2.78 7.90
CA LEU A 83 -9.80 1.37 8.27
C LEU A 83 -8.64 0.61 7.65
N ASP A 84 -8.22 0.95 6.43
CA ASP A 84 -7.07 0.31 5.78
C ASP A 84 -5.77 0.68 6.51
N PHE A 85 -5.60 1.96 6.90
CA PHE A 85 -4.47 2.38 7.73
C PHE A 85 -4.40 1.58 9.03
N SER A 86 -5.54 1.41 9.71
CA SER A 86 -5.61 0.63 10.94
C SER A 86 -5.34 -0.86 10.71
N LEU A 87 -5.88 -1.45 9.65
CA LEU A 87 -5.79 -2.89 9.37
C LEU A 87 -4.36 -3.30 9.02
N PHE A 88 -3.64 -2.46 8.29
CA PHE A 88 -2.28 -2.73 7.83
C PHE A 88 -1.20 -2.01 8.66
N ALA A 89 -1.59 -1.38 9.77
CA ALA A 89 -0.70 -0.67 10.69
C ALA A 89 0.17 0.41 10.02
N TYR A 90 -0.35 1.07 8.99
CA TYR A 90 0.32 2.20 8.36
C TYR A 90 0.17 3.46 9.23
N PRO A 91 1.24 4.27 9.40
CA PRO A 91 1.14 5.54 10.10
C PRO A 91 0.33 6.55 9.28
N LEU A 92 -0.44 7.40 9.96
CA LEU A 92 -1.11 8.51 9.29
C LEU A 92 -0.07 9.51 8.76
N PRO A 93 -0.26 10.05 7.54
CA PRO A 93 0.70 10.98 6.96
C PRO A 93 0.74 12.30 7.73
N ASN A 94 1.95 12.83 7.94
CA ASN A 94 2.14 14.17 8.49
C ASN A 94 1.91 15.22 7.38
N ILE A 95 0.94 16.09 7.60
CA ILE A 95 0.58 17.18 6.65
C ILE A 95 0.63 18.57 7.31
N THR A 96 1.35 18.69 8.43
CA THR A 96 1.52 19.98 9.11
C THR A 96 2.30 20.95 8.22
N SER A 97 2.06 22.25 8.41
CA SER A 97 2.81 23.28 7.69
C SER A 97 4.31 23.23 7.97
N GLU A 98 4.72 22.78 9.15
CA GLU A 98 6.13 22.63 9.51
C GLU A 98 6.77 21.47 8.76
N PHE A 99 6.10 20.32 8.70
CA PHE A 99 6.58 19.18 7.94
C PHE A 99 6.75 19.52 6.45
N CYS A 100 5.80 20.25 5.87
CA CYS A 100 5.78 20.62 4.45
C CYS A 100 6.62 21.86 4.06
N ARG A 101 7.49 22.36 4.93
CA ARG A 101 8.28 23.59 4.71
C ARG A 101 9.73 23.34 4.25
N GLN A 102 10.08 22.11 3.88
CA GLN A 102 11.42 21.78 3.37
C GLN A 102 11.74 22.51 2.07
#